data_AF-A0A1S3ABA6-F1
#
_entry.id   AF-A0A1S3ABA6-F1
#
_cell.length_a   1.000
_cell.length_b   1.000
_cell.length_c   1.000
_cell.angle_alpha   90.00
_cell.angle_beta   90.00
_cell.angle_gamma   90.00
#
_symmetry.space_group_name_H-M   'P 1'
#
loop_
_entity.id
_entity.type
_entity.pdbx_description
1 polymer ?
#
loop_
_entity_poly.entity_id
_entity_poly.type
_entity_poly.pdbx_seq_one_letter_code
_entity_poly.pdbx_strand_id
1 'polypeptide(L)'
;MSVQEINKHAILPPIISRSDREFLESMQRYITAETERVGCNEEGPADEYYIIYRNVFDKQASAIKLEAKMRLIENNSSKILLQINKMKQLRAEYDTKEVKYCTSSKNPSKPIPGMTLQESVNLDALTKYLEHLEDKYAEMIQIKLKKYVPVQRKADLDEEMLEMLKRRDAAENLNKELQFRHQRLQIISYALSSWVKSDMSSSFQDYVEQIQKIKNMHGEQNITEELVEDDPGKTKEAEIVLDYIERINELISHGDYEKAAYFAANSPKGILRNTGTMNKFKDVGKIRGKPFPLLLFFEAVFSTSHAFKHPIDAELTLEGIKCGLSEKRLDLVIHWVTQQKLTLSEEVGDVICDYGERDTYNNAKCQALAQNIYSECGSNKKVLLCLCKQGQIHGAMEYIQQFKDITS
;
A
#
# COMPACT_ATOMS: atom_id res chain seq x y z
N MET A 1 -6.32 43.86 48.84
CA MET A 1 -6.71 44.88 47.84
C MET A 1 -5.79 44.68 46.63
N SER A 2 -6.21 44.37 45.41
CA SER A 2 -7.53 44.33 44.80
C SER A 2 -7.53 43.25 43.71
N VAL A 3 -8.59 42.44 43.76
CA VAL A 3 -9.26 41.60 42.75
C VAL A 3 -8.59 41.42 41.37
N GLN A 4 -8.12 40.19 41.11
CA GLN A 4 -8.01 39.61 39.76
C GLN A 4 -9.42 39.33 39.23
N GLU A 5 -9.93 40.20 38.37
CA GLU A 5 -11.03 39.83 37.47
C GLU A 5 -10.46 38.98 36.34
N ILE A 6 -10.55 37.66 36.53
CA ILE A 6 -10.35 36.68 35.46
C ILE A 6 -11.51 36.87 34.50
N ASN A 7 -11.23 37.55 33.39
CA ASN A 7 -12.17 37.73 32.29
C ASN A 7 -12.41 36.36 31.65
N LYS A 8 -13.42 35.65 32.16
CA LYS A 8 -13.94 34.42 31.59
C LYS A 8 -14.57 34.81 30.25
N HIS A 9 -14.10 34.16 29.18
CA HIS A 9 -14.63 34.18 27.79
C HIS A 9 -13.89 35.13 26.82
N ALA A 10 -12.61 34.87 26.59
CA ALA A 10 -11.99 35.20 25.30
C ALA A 10 -11.96 33.92 24.45
N ILE A 11 -12.88 33.79 23.50
CA ILE A 11 -13.04 32.60 22.64
C ILE A 11 -12.07 32.65 21.43
N LEU A 12 -11.31 33.72 21.25
CA LEU A 12 -10.33 33.85 20.17
C LEU A 12 -8.98 34.34 20.70
N PRO A 13 -7.85 33.76 20.23
CA PRO A 13 -6.52 34.19 20.65
C PRO A 13 -6.25 35.64 20.21
N PRO A 14 -5.39 36.39 20.92
CA PRO A 14 -5.02 37.75 20.52
C PRO A 14 -4.42 37.74 19.11
N ILE A 15 -4.91 38.62 18.24
CA ILE A 15 -4.41 38.80 16.87
C ILE A 15 -3.05 39.48 16.96
N ILE A 16 -1.96 38.72 16.74
CA ILE A 16 -0.60 39.17 17.05
C ILE A 16 0.21 39.58 15.80
N SER A 17 -0.11 39.08 14.59
CA SER A 17 0.69 39.39 13.38
C SER A 17 -0.09 40.12 12.27
N ARG A 18 0.64 40.88 11.44
CA ARG A 18 0.07 41.61 10.27
C ARG A 18 -0.61 40.64 9.28
N SER A 19 -0.05 39.46 9.10
CA SER A 19 -0.64 38.39 8.28
C SER A 19 -1.95 37.87 8.84
N ASP A 20 -2.08 37.76 10.18
CA ASP A 20 -3.34 37.34 10.81
C ASP A 20 -4.44 38.39 10.58
N ARG A 21 -4.06 39.68 10.59
CA ARG A 21 -4.99 40.78 10.31
C ARG A 21 -5.46 40.75 8.85
N GLU A 22 -4.56 40.61 7.90
CA GLU A 22 -4.88 40.53 6.47
C GLU A 22 -5.73 39.29 6.15
N PHE A 23 -5.49 38.17 6.84
CA PHE A 23 -6.28 36.95 6.74
C PHE A 23 -7.70 37.13 7.30
N LEU A 24 -7.83 37.72 8.49
CA LEU A 24 -9.14 38.02 9.10
C LEU A 24 -9.94 39.02 8.25
N GLU A 25 -9.29 40.05 7.72
CA GLU A 25 -9.89 40.99 6.77
C GLU A 25 -10.33 40.29 5.46
N SER A 26 -9.61 39.25 5.02
CA SER A 26 -10.02 38.43 3.87
C SER A 26 -11.23 37.52 4.19
N MET A 27 -11.28 36.93 5.38
CA MET A 27 -12.43 36.13 5.81
C MET A 27 -13.67 36.99 5.99
N GLN A 28 -13.53 38.19 6.56
CA GLN A 28 -14.63 39.12 6.75
C GLN A 28 -15.18 39.62 5.41
N ARG A 29 -14.32 39.95 4.44
CA ARG A 29 -14.75 40.26 3.07
C ARG A 29 -15.49 39.09 2.40
N TYR A 30 -15.02 37.86 2.61
CA TYR A 30 -15.69 36.66 2.09
C TYR A 30 -17.08 36.47 2.71
N ILE A 31 -17.21 36.65 4.03
CA ILE A 31 -18.51 36.57 4.71
C ILE A 31 -19.44 37.62 4.12
N THR A 32 -19.04 38.89 4.07
CA THR A 32 -19.87 39.99 3.57
C THR A 32 -20.33 39.77 2.14
N ALA A 33 -19.41 39.43 1.24
CA ALA A 33 -19.73 39.17 -0.17
C ALA A 33 -20.68 37.99 -0.35
N GLU A 34 -20.51 36.93 0.45
CA GLU A 34 -21.35 35.74 0.36
C GLU A 34 -22.73 35.96 0.99
N THR A 35 -22.83 36.71 2.08
CA THR A 35 -24.13 37.13 2.66
C THR A 35 -24.91 38.05 1.73
N GLU A 36 -24.23 38.96 1.02
CA GLU A 36 -24.87 39.82 0.00
C GLU A 36 -25.34 39.01 -1.21
N ARG A 37 -24.53 38.03 -1.66
CA ARG A 37 -24.86 37.15 -2.79
C ARG A 37 -26.10 36.30 -2.56
N VAL A 38 -26.31 35.86 -1.32
CA VAL A 38 -27.45 35.01 -0.94
C VAL A 38 -28.68 35.86 -0.54
N GLY A 39 -28.54 37.19 -0.43
CA GLY A 39 -29.64 38.10 -0.12
C GLY A 39 -30.10 38.04 1.34
N CYS A 40 -29.22 37.61 2.25
CA CYS A 40 -29.53 37.46 3.66
C CYS A 40 -29.46 38.84 4.37
N ASN A 41 -30.63 39.41 4.69
CA ASN A 41 -30.74 40.55 5.61
C ASN A 41 -30.74 40.04 7.06
N GLU A 42 -30.67 40.92 8.09
CA GLU A 42 -30.63 40.53 9.52
C GLU A 42 -31.83 39.66 10.01
N GLU A 43 -32.81 39.37 9.15
CA GLU A 43 -33.98 38.52 9.37
C GLU A 43 -34.04 37.27 8.44
N GLY A 44 -32.95 36.91 7.76
CA GLY A 44 -32.86 35.75 6.85
C GLY A 44 -32.79 34.37 7.54
N PRO A 45 -33.04 33.26 6.80
CA PRO A 45 -33.11 31.91 7.37
C PRO A 45 -31.76 31.44 7.97
N ALA A 46 -31.80 30.94 9.20
CA ALA A 46 -30.62 30.60 10.00
C ALA A 46 -29.66 29.57 9.37
N ASP A 47 -30.17 28.73 8.46
CA ASP A 47 -29.43 27.63 7.83
C ASP A 47 -28.36 28.14 6.85
N GLU A 48 -28.62 29.24 6.15
CA GLU A 48 -27.68 29.81 5.17
C GLU A 48 -26.49 30.49 5.87
N TYR A 49 -26.76 31.20 6.97
CA TYR A 49 -25.72 31.74 7.84
C TYR A 49 -24.81 30.64 8.40
N TYR A 50 -25.39 29.53 8.85
CA TYR A 50 -24.62 28.40 9.39
C TYR A 50 -23.63 27.85 8.36
N ILE A 51 -24.03 27.72 7.09
CA ILE A 51 -23.15 27.22 6.02
C ILE A 51 -21.98 28.18 5.76
N ILE A 52 -22.24 29.49 5.69
CA ILE A 52 -21.21 30.50 5.45
C ILE A 52 -20.18 30.48 6.60
N TYR A 53 -20.64 30.51 7.85
CA TYR A 53 -19.75 30.49 9.01
C TYR A 53 -19.00 29.15 9.15
N ARG A 54 -19.63 28.02 8.83
CA ARG A 54 -18.96 26.71 8.82
C ARG A 54 -17.81 26.66 7.81
N ASN A 55 -18.02 27.17 6.60
CA ASN A 55 -16.97 27.25 5.58
C ASN A 55 -15.79 28.14 6.00
N VAL A 56 -16.07 29.24 6.71
CA VAL A 56 -15.02 30.11 7.26
C VAL A 56 -14.25 29.38 8.36
N PHE A 57 -14.94 28.67 9.25
CA PHE A 57 -14.32 27.89 10.31
C PHE A 57 -13.43 26.76 9.76
N ASP A 58 -13.89 26.05 8.73
CA ASP A 58 -13.13 25.00 8.06
C ASP A 58 -11.88 25.55 7.35
N LYS A 59 -11.98 26.76 6.76
CA LYS A 59 -10.81 27.48 6.20
C LYS A 59 -9.81 27.86 7.30
N GLN A 60 -10.27 28.39 8.44
CA GLN A 60 -9.42 28.71 9.58
C GLN A 60 -8.72 27.47 10.15
N ALA A 61 -9.44 26.36 10.32
CA ALA A 61 -8.89 25.10 10.81
C ALA A 61 -7.82 24.54 9.86
N SER A 62 -8.05 24.67 8.55
CA SER A 62 -7.10 24.25 7.52
C SER A 62 -5.83 25.11 7.52
N ALA A 63 -5.95 26.43 7.72
CA ALA A 63 -4.82 27.35 7.81
C ALA A 63 -3.92 27.02 9.02
N ILE A 64 -4.51 26.81 10.20
CA ILE A 64 -3.78 26.43 11.42
C ILE A 64 -3.02 25.11 11.22
N LYS A 65 -3.65 24.13 10.57
CA LYS A 65 -3.02 22.84 10.25
C LYS A 65 -1.85 23.00 9.28
N LEU A 66 -1.95 23.90 8.31
CA LEU A 66 -0.88 24.18 7.35
C LEU A 66 0.31 24.85 8.05
N GLU A 67 0.06 25.81 8.92
CA GLU A 67 1.10 26.49 9.70
C GLU A 67 1.85 25.52 10.61
N ALA A 68 1.14 24.61 11.29
CA ALA A 68 1.76 23.56 12.11
C ALA A 68 2.68 22.65 11.28
N LYS A 69 2.27 22.30 10.05
CA LYS A 69 3.10 21.53 9.11
C LYS A 69 4.33 22.32 8.64
N MET A 70 4.20 23.61 8.36
CA MET A 70 5.33 24.46 7.98
C MET A 70 6.38 24.54 9.09
N ARG A 71 5.96 24.73 10.34
CA ARG A 71 6.88 24.71 11.51
C ARG A 71 7.63 23.38 11.65
N LEU A 72 6.96 22.25 11.38
CA LEU A 72 7.59 20.93 11.38
C LEU A 72 8.66 20.82 10.27
N ILE A 73 8.34 21.30 9.06
CA ILE A 73 9.26 21.30 7.92
C ILE A 73 10.47 22.20 8.19
N GLU A 74 10.29 23.38 8.78
CA GLU A 74 11.38 24.29 9.15
C GLU A 74 12.31 23.67 10.20
N ASN A 75 11.75 23.00 11.21
CA ASN A 75 12.53 22.30 12.22
C ASN A 75 13.34 21.14 11.61
N ASN A 76 12.72 20.34 10.73
CA ASN A 76 13.42 19.27 10.03
C ASN A 76 14.52 19.82 9.10
N SER A 77 14.24 20.91 8.38
CA SER A 77 15.23 21.59 7.53
C SER A 77 16.43 22.09 8.33
N SER A 78 16.18 22.63 9.52
CA SER A 78 17.22 23.08 10.46
C SER A 78 18.09 21.93 10.96
N LYS A 79 17.50 20.78 11.29
CA LYS A 79 18.23 19.56 11.68
C LYS A 79 19.10 19.02 10.55
N ILE A 80 18.59 19.02 9.32
CA ILE A 80 19.34 18.57 8.13
C ILE A 80 20.54 19.50 7.90
N LEU A 81 20.34 20.82 7.96
CA LEU A 81 21.44 21.79 7.84
C LEU A 81 22.52 21.58 8.90
N LEU A 82 22.14 21.29 10.15
CA LEU A 82 23.09 20.99 11.22
C LEU A 82 23.93 19.74 10.90
N GLN A 83 23.31 18.68 10.40
CA GLN A 83 24.02 17.46 10.00
C GLN A 83 24.96 17.68 8.81
N ILE A 84 24.53 18.47 7.81
CA ILE A 84 25.37 18.84 6.67
C ILE A 84 26.62 19.59 7.14
N ASN A 85 26.46 20.57 8.03
CA ASN A 85 27.60 21.32 8.57
C ASN A 85 28.54 20.42 9.38
N LYS A 86 28.00 19.49 10.17
CA LYS A 86 28.81 18.49 10.89
C LYS A 86 29.62 17.61 9.93
N MET A 87 29.01 17.15 8.83
CA MET A 87 29.73 16.39 7.80
C MET A 87 30.81 17.21 7.10
N LYS A 88 30.55 18.48 6.81
CA LYS A 88 31.56 19.39 6.22
C LYS A 88 32.75 19.59 7.16
N GLN A 89 32.52 19.76 8.46
CA GLN A 89 33.59 19.87 9.46
C GLN A 89 34.43 18.58 9.56
N LEU A 90 33.79 17.42 9.60
CA LEU A 90 34.49 16.12 9.61
C LEU A 90 35.34 15.91 8.35
N ARG A 91 34.86 16.38 7.19
CA ARG A 91 35.60 16.30 5.94
C ARG A 91 36.82 17.25 5.95
N ALA A 92 36.66 18.48 6.46
CA ALA A 92 37.77 19.42 6.62
C ALA A 92 38.83 18.93 7.64
N GLU A 93 38.42 18.25 8.71
CA GLU A 93 39.34 17.59 9.66
C GLU A 93 40.08 16.39 9.05
N TYR A 94 39.46 15.69 8.11
CA TYR A 94 40.11 14.60 7.36
C TYR A 94 41.16 15.17 6.39
N ASP A 95 40.79 16.20 5.63
CA ASP A 95 41.68 16.83 4.64
C ASP A 95 42.89 17.51 5.30
N THR A 96 42.73 18.08 6.50
CA THR A 96 43.84 18.66 7.28
C THR A 96 44.81 17.61 7.84
N LYS A 97 44.38 16.35 8.00
CA LYS A 97 45.23 15.23 8.44
C LYS A 97 45.97 14.53 7.31
N GLU A 98 45.55 14.67 6.05
CA GLU A 98 46.15 13.98 4.89
C GLU A 98 47.25 14.76 4.15
N VAL A 99 47.61 15.99 4.55
CA VAL A 99 48.72 16.72 3.89
C VAL A 99 50.08 16.35 4.49
N LYS A 100 50.49 15.09 4.32
CA LYS A 100 51.92 14.67 4.37
C LYS A 100 52.16 13.49 3.42
N TYR A 101 51.80 13.65 2.14
CA TYR A 101 52.42 12.85 1.11
C TYR A 101 53.83 13.39 0.83
N CYS A 102 54.83 12.67 1.32
CA CYS A 102 56.23 12.91 0.99
C CYS A 102 56.44 12.80 -0.53
N THR A 103 56.81 13.91 -1.17
CA THR A 103 57.65 13.88 -2.36
C THR A 103 59.00 13.29 -1.96
N SER A 104 59.09 11.96 -1.96
CA SER A 104 60.35 11.27 -1.68
C SER A 104 61.29 11.45 -2.86
N SER A 105 62.30 12.31 -2.70
CA SER A 105 63.50 12.17 -3.50
C SER A 105 64.11 10.81 -3.13
N LYS A 106 64.20 9.91 -4.10
CA LYS A 106 64.68 8.55 -3.88
C LYS A 106 66.19 8.62 -3.63
N ASN A 107 66.60 8.50 -2.37
CA ASN A 107 68.00 8.29 -2.01
C ASN A 107 68.42 6.87 -2.44
N PRO A 108 69.41 6.70 -3.33
CA PRO A 108 69.81 5.39 -3.84
C PRO A 108 70.46 4.49 -2.77
N SER A 109 70.87 5.05 -1.63
CA SER A 109 71.55 4.33 -0.54
C SER A 109 70.61 3.65 0.45
N LYS A 110 69.28 3.73 0.26
CA LYS A 110 68.30 3.09 1.15
C LYS A 110 67.95 1.69 0.65
N PRO A 111 67.86 0.68 1.54
CA PRO A 111 67.43 -0.66 1.14
C PRO A 111 66.03 -0.62 0.53
N ILE A 112 65.79 -1.51 -0.43
CA ILE A 112 64.49 -1.64 -1.08
C ILE A 112 63.43 -1.88 0.01
N PRO A 113 62.37 -1.05 0.10
CA PRO A 113 61.36 -1.21 1.13
C PRO A 113 60.79 -2.63 1.11
N GLY A 114 60.84 -3.35 2.24
CA GLY A 114 60.36 -4.73 2.34
C GLY A 114 61.42 -5.82 2.10
N MET A 115 62.67 -5.46 1.77
CA MET A 115 63.80 -6.39 1.64
C MET A 115 64.91 -6.10 2.64
N THR A 116 65.64 -7.14 3.04
CA THR A 116 66.89 -6.99 3.79
C THR A 116 68.07 -6.64 2.87
N LEU A 117 69.16 -6.11 3.43
CA LEU A 117 70.37 -5.77 2.64
C LEU A 117 70.98 -7.00 1.94
N GLN A 118 70.91 -8.17 2.57
CA GLN A 118 71.44 -9.43 2.02
C GLN A 118 70.59 -9.96 0.86
N GLU A 119 69.28 -9.78 0.91
CA GLU A 119 68.38 -10.12 -0.20
C GLU A 119 68.50 -9.12 -1.35
N SER A 120 68.76 -7.85 -1.05
CA SER A 120 68.90 -6.79 -2.07
C SER A 120 70.14 -6.93 -2.96
N VAL A 121 71.08 -7.81 -2.59
CA VAL A 121 72.27 -8.16 -3.40
C VAL A 121 72.16 -9.57 -4.00
N ASN A 122 71.07 -10.29 -3.73
CA ASN A 122 70.82 -11.62 -4.27
C ASN A 122 69.84 -11.53 -5.45
N LEU A 123 70.29 -12.00 -6.61
CA LEU A 123 69.55 -11.91 -7.87
C LEU A 123 68.22 -12.67 -7.81
N ASP A 124 68.21 -13.89 -7.27
CA ASP A 124 66.98 -14.71 -7.16
C ASP A 124 65.96 -14.08 -6.20
N ALA A 125 66.43 -13.45 -5.13
CA ALA A 125 65.56 -12.75 -4.17
C ALA A 125 64.97 -11.48 -4.79
N LEU A 126 65.74 -10.74 -5.59
CA LEU A 126 65.28 -9.57 -6.33
C LEU A 126 64.24 -9.95 -7.39
N THR A 127 64.45 -11.03 -8.15
CA THR A 127 63.49 -11.49 -9.17
C THR A 127 62.16 -11.89 -8.55
N LYS A 128 62.18 -12.66 -7.45
CA LYS A 128 60.95 -13.02 -6.72
C LYS A 128 60.23 -11.80 -6.14
N TYR A 129 60.99 -10.82 -5.66
CA TYR A 129 60.41 -9.59 -5.14
C TYR A 129 59.78 -8.73 -6.24
N LEU A 130 60.38 -8.69 -7.43
CA LEU A 130 59.83 -8.03 -8.60
C LEU A 130 58.49 -8.66 -9.01
N GLU A 131 58.45 -9.99 -9.15
CA GLU A 131 57.21 -10.74 -9.45
C GLU A 131 56.11 -10.43 -8.42
N HIS A 132 56.45 -10.42 -7.13
CA HIS A 132 55.50 -10.06 -6.08
C HIS A 132 54.95 -8.63 -6.21
N LEU A 133 55.80 -7.67 -6.58
CA LEU A 133 55.37 -6.27 -6.79
C LEU A 133 54.48 -6.13 -8.03
N GLU A 134 54.77 -6.87 -9.10
CA GLU A 134 53.96 -6.91 -10.31
C GLU A 134 52.57 -7.51 -10.02
N ASP A 135 52.51 -8.61 -9.28
CA ASP A 135 51.26 -9.22 -8.85
C ASP A 135 50.43 -8.27 -7.99
N LYS A 136 51.06 -7.62 -7.01
CA LYS A 136 50.38 -6.67 -6.12
C LYS A 136 49.89 -5.44 -6.88
N TYR A 137 50.65 -4.97 -7.87
CA TYR A 137 50.25 -3.86 -8.74
C TYR A 137 49.05 -4.24 -9.61
N ALA A 138 49.06 -5.44 -10.20
CA ALA A 138 47.93 -5.96 -10.96
C ALA A 138 46.67 -6.11 -10.08
N GLU A 139 46.82 -6.63 -8.87
CA GLU A 139 45.74 -6.75 -7.90
C GLU A 139 45.16 -5.37 -7.52
N MET A 140 46.01 -4.38 -7.29
CA MET A 140 45.57 -3.00 -7.00
C MET A 140 44.83 -2.36 -8.18
N ILE A 141 45.26 -2.59 -9.42
CA ILE A 141 44.53 -2.15 -10.61
C ILE A 141 43.15 -2.82 -10.67
N GLN A 142 43.08 -4.12 -10.44
CA GLN A 142 41.82 -4.87 -10.44
C GLN A 142 40.87 -4.37 -9.34
N ILE A 143 41.39 -4.10 -8.14
CA ILE A 143 40.63 -3.52 -7.04
C ILE A 143 40.13 -2.12 -7.41
N LYS A 144 40.98 -1.29 -8.01
CA LYS A 144 40.61 0.06 -8.47
C LYS A 144 39.46 0.00 -9.47
N LEU A 145 39.55 -0.89 -10.47
CA LEU A 145 38.52 -1.04 -11.51
C LEU A 145 37.21 -1.63 -10.97
N LYS A 146 37.27 -2.54 -10.00
CA LYS A 146 36.06 -3.21 -9.46
C LYS A 146 35.36 -2.42 -8.36
N LYS A 147 36.11 -1.72 -7.50
CA LYS A 147 35.56 -1.08 -6.29
C LYS A 147 35.36 0.43 -6.41
N TYR A 148 35.96 1.08 -7.41
CA TYR A 148 35.95 2.53 -7.51
C TYR A 148 35.49 2.99 -8.89
N VAL A 149 34.63 4.01 -8.90
CA VAL A 149 34.16 4.69 -10.11
C VAL A 149 34.79 6.08 -10.15
N PRO A 150 35.31 6.54 -11.31
CA PRO A 150 35.80 7.90 -11.45
C PRO A 150 34.73 8.93 -11.06
N VAL A 151 35.14 9.98 -10.36
CA VAL A 151 34.23 11.03 -9.87
C VAL A 151 33.50 11.72 -11.03
N GLN A 152 34.18 11.94 -12.15
CA GLN A 152 33.60 12.49 -13.38
C GLN A 152 32.46 11.61 -13.89
N ARG A 153 32.67 10.28 -13.95
CA ARG A 153 31.66 9.36 -14.45
C ARG A 153 30.41 9.33 -13.56
N LYS A 154 30.59 9.52 -12.26
CA LYS A 154 29.47 9.67 -11.33
C LYS A 154 28.69 10.97 -11.59
N ALA A 155 29.40 12.09 -11.80
CA ALA A 155 28.77 13.37 -12.10
C ALA A 155 27.95 13.33 -13.40
N ASP A 156 28.49 12.71 -14.46
CA ASP A 156 27.77 12.52 -15.73
C ASP A 156 26.47 11.74 -15.55
N LEU A 157 26.50 10.65 -14.76
CA LEU A 157 25.33 9.82 -14.47
C LEU A 157 24.29 10.56 -13.62
N ASP A 158 24.73 11.37 -12.66
CA ASP A 158 23.84 12.18 -11.83
C ASP A 158 23.11 13.25 -12.68
N GLU A 159 23.80 13.84 -13.66
CA GLU A 159 23.21 14.78 -14.63
C GLU A 159 22.21 14.09 -15.57
N GLU A 160 22.56 12.92 -16.10
CA GLU A 160 21.66 12.11 -16.94
C GLU A 160 20.40 11.70 -16.17
N MET A 161 20.53 11.27 -14.92
CA MET A 161 19.40 10.96 -14.04
C MET A 161 18.49 12.17 -13.83
N LEU A 162 19.07 13.34 -13.58
CA LEU A 162 18.30 14.58 -13.38
C LEU A 162 17.50 14.94 -14.64
N GLU A 163 18.10 14.80 -15.82
CA GLU A 163 17.42 15.10 -17.08
C GLU A 163 16.29 14.10 -17.38
N MET A 164 16.49 12.81 -17.06
CA MET A 164 15.43 11.80 -17.17
C MET A 164 14.25 12.07 -16.23
N LEU A 165 14.51 12.54 -15.01
CA LEU A 165 13.46 12.94 -14.07
C LEU A 165 12.65 14.12 -14.59
N LYS A 166 13.30 15.15 -15.16
CA LYS A 166 12.58 16.27 -15.78
C LYS A 166 11.68 15.84 -16.92
N ARG A 167 12.15 14.93 -17.79
CA ARG A 167 11.32 14.38 -18.88
C ARG A 167 10.12 13.62 -18.35
N ARG A 168 10.31 12.80 -17.32
CA ARG A 168 9.21 12.08 -16.65
C ARG A 168 8.17 13.05 -16.11
N ASP A 169 8.58 14.07 -15.37
CA ASP A 169 7.66 15.02 -14.74
C ASP A 169 6.89 15.84 -15.80
N ALA A 170 7.57 16.23 -16.89
CA ALA A 170 6.92 16.88 -18.03
C ALA A 170 5.88 15.96 -18.70
N ALA A 171 6.20 14.68 -18.91
CA ALA A 171 5.29 13.70 -19.48
C ALA A 171 4.09 13.42 -18.55
N GLU A 172 4.31 13.35 -17.24
CA GLU A 172 3.23 13.16 -16.26
C GLU A 172 2.26 14.34 -16.25
N ASN A 173 2.79 15.57 -16.31
CA ASN A 173 1.96 16.78 -16.40
C ASN A 173 1.15 16.82 -17.70
N LEU A 174 1.77 16.47 -18.84
CA LEU A 174 1.05 16.36 -20.11
C LEU A 174 -0.05 15.30 -20.05
N ASN A 175 0.22 14.15 -19.44
CA ASN A 175 -0.74 13.07 -19.32
C ASN A 175 -1.95 13.46 -18.46
N LYS A 176 -1.74 14.19 -17.35
CA LYS A 176 -2.83 14.73 -16.51
C LYS A 176 -3.72 15.70 -17.30
N GLU A 177 -3.12 16.58 -18.10
CA GLU A 177 -3.85 17.50 -18.96
C GLU A 177 -4.67 16.75 -20.03
N LEU A 178 -4.07 15.72 -20.66
CA LEU A 178 -4.78 14.89 -21.65
C LEU A 178 -5.94 14.12 -21.01
N GLN A 179 -5.76 13.57 -19.82
CA GLN A 179 -6.81 12.88 -19.08
C GLN A 179 -7.99 13.82 -18.76
N PHE A 180 -7.70 15.04 -18.32
CA PHE A 180 -8.73 16.04 -18.07
C PHE A 180 -9.51 16.39 -19.36
N ARG A 181 -8.81 16.55 -20.49
CA ARG A 181 -9.47 16.78 -21.79
C ARG A 181 -10.32 15.61 -22.22
N HIS A 182 -9.82 14.39 -22.05
CA HIS A 182 -10.55 13.17 -22.40
C HIS A 182 -11.84 13.05 -21.58
N GLN A 183 -11.78 13.25 -20.26
CA GLN A 183 -12.96 13.23 -19.40
C GLN A 183 -14.00 14.28 -19.83
N ARG A 184 -13.56 15.50 -20.19
CA ARG A 184 -14.46 16.54 -20.70
C ARG A 184 -15.11 16.13 -22.02
N LEU A 185 -14.34 15.56 -22.94
CA LEU A 185 -14.85 15.08 -24.22
C LEU A 185 -15.86 13.95 -24.03
N GLN A 186 -15.63 13.03 -23.10
CA GLN A 186 -16.58 11.97 -22.76
C GLN A 186 -17.91 12.54 -22.24
N ILE A 187 -17.86 13.53 -21.34
CA ILE A 187 -19.08 14.19 -20.82
C ILE A 187 -19.85 14.86 -21.96
N ILE A 188 -19.15 15.57 -22.85
CA ILE A 188 -19.78 16.24 -24.00
C ILE A 188 -20.36 15.21 -24.96
N SER A 189 -19.65 14.12 -25.25
CA SER A 189 -20.11 13.04 -26.12
C SER A 189 -21.35 12.36 -25.56
N TYR A 190 -21.35 12.03 -24.27
CA TYR A 190 -22.49 11.47 -23.57
C TYR A 190 -23.68 12.45 -23.61
N ALA A 191 -23.46 13.71 -23.23
CA ALA A 191 -24.48 14.74 -23.26
C ALA A 191 -25.08 14.90 -24.66
N LEU A 192 -24.26 14.87 -25.70
CA LEU A 192 -24.73 14.96 -27.09
C LEU A 192 -25.58 13.76 -27.48
N SER A 193 -25.13 12.55 -27.13
CA SER A 193 -25.88 11.32 -27.44
C SER A 193 -27.24 11.28 -26.73
N SER A 194 -27.29 11.73 -25.48
CA SER A 194 -28.52 11.77 -24.68
C SER A 194 -29.44 12.92 -25.09
N TRP A 195 -28.87 14.06 -25.49
CA TRP A 195 -29.63 15.21 -25.99
C TRP A 195 -30.23 14.98 -27.38
N VAL A 196 -29.52 14.28 -28.27
CA VAL A 196 -30.07 13.88 -29.58
C VAL A 196 -31.18 12.84 -29.43
N LYS A 197 -31.13 12.00 -28.39
CA LYS A 197 -32.18 11.03 -28.06
C LYS A 197 -33.37 11.65 -27.35
N SER A 198 -33.20 12.78 -26.68
CA SER A 198 -34.33 13.56 -26.16
C SER A 198 -34.92 14.41 -27.30
N ASP A 199 -36.17 14.87 -27.16
CA ASP A 199 -36.85 15.72 -28.17
C ASP A 199 -36.20 17.12 -28.33
N MET A 200 -34.94 17.30 -27.92
CA MET A 200 -34.16 18.54 -27.99
C MET A 200 -34.89 19.73 -27.35
N SER A 201 -35.69 19.45 -26.31
CA SER A 201 -36.61 20.41 -25.70
C SER A 201 -35.92 21.52 -24.89
N SER A 202 -34.67 21.31 -24.49
CA SER A 202 -33.79 22.31 -23.87
C SER A 202 -32.56 22.56 -24.73
N SER A 203 -31.87 23.69 -24.52
CA SER A 203 -30.61 23.95 -25.21
C SER A 203 -29.55 22.90 -24.84
N PHE A 204 -28.66 22.58 -25.78
CA PHE A 204 -27.56 21.65 -25.54
C PHE A 204 -26.65 22.11 -24.38
N GLN A 205 -26.46 23.43 -24.25
CA GLN A 205 -25.66 24.02 -23.18
C GLN A 205 -26.27 23.74 -21.80
N ASP A 206 -27.57 23.96 -21.63
CA ASP A 206 -28.28 23.68 -20.37
C ASP A 206 -28.22 22.19 -20.03
N TYR A 207 -28.27 21.33 -21.05
CA TYR A 207 -28.20 19.88 -20.89
C TYR A 207 -26.82 19.40 -20.42
N VAL A 208 -25.73 19.96 -20.98
CA VAL A 208 -24.35 19.71 -20.53
C VAL A 208 -24.15 20.18 -19.08
N GLU A 209 -24.67 21.36 -18.73
CA GLU A 209 -24.58 21.89 -17.36
C GLU A 209 -25.34 21.02 -16.35
N GLN A 210 -26.51 20.50 -16.72
CA GLN A 210 -27.27 19.56 -15.89
C GLN A 210 -26.49 18.26 -15.64
N ILE A 211 -25.92 17.65 -16.69
CA ILE A 211 -25.11 16.43 -16.57
C ILE A 211 -23.87 16.67 -15.71
N GLN A 212 -23.22 17.82 -15.88
CA GLN A 212 -22.03 18.17 -15.10
C GLN A 212 -22.37 18.42 -13.62
N LYS A 213 -23.53 19.02 -13.32
CA LYS A 213 -24.06 19.14 -11.94
C LYS A 213 -24.39 17.77 -11.33
N ILE A 214 -25.01 16.87 -12.08
CA ILE A 214 -25.35 15.51 -11.62
C ILE A 214 -24.06 14.73 -11.28
N LYS A 215 -23.02 14.81 -12.12
CA LYS A 215 -21.72 14.17 -11.88
C LYS A 215 -21.00 14.72 -10.63
N ASN A 216 -21.15 16.00 -10.33
CA ASN A 216 -20.54 16.61 -9.14
C ASN A 216 -21.27 16.24 -7.83
N MET A 217 -22.55 15.86 -7.91
CA MET A 217 -23.37 15.46 -6.75
C MET A 217 -23.26 13.97 -6.42
N HIS A 218 -23.04 13.12 -7.42
CA HIS A 218 -22.75 11.69 -7.26
C HIS A 218 -21.26 11.47 -7.54
N GLY A 219 -20.41 11.64 -6.51
CA GLY A 219 -18.96 11.51 -6.67
C GLY A 219 -18.59 10.17 -7.32
N GLU A 220 -17.91 10.23 -8.47
CA GLU A 220 -17.25 9.16 -9.27
C GLU A 220 -17.93 7.77 -9.39
N GLN A 221 -19.15 7.59 -8.89
CA GLN A 221 -19.84 6.31 -8.84
C GLN A 221 -21.17 6.45 -9.54
N ASN A 222 -21.39 5.62 -10.56
CA ASN A 222 -22.68 5.25 -11.15
C ASN A 222 -23.10 5.81 -12.53
N ILE A 223 -22.21 6.35 -13.37
CA ILE A 223 -22.57 6.59 -14.81
C ILE A 223 -21.51 6.02 -15.77
N THR A 224 -20.74 5.03 -15.34
CA THR A 224 -19.60 4.51 -16.11
C THR A 224 -19.73 3.01 -16.35
N GLU A 225 -20.93 2.51 -16.63
CA GLU A 225 -21.14 1.06 -16.80
C GLU A 225 -21.59 0.62 -18.20
N GLU A 226 -21.94 1.52 -19.12
CA GLU A 226 -22.45 1.07 -20.44
C GLU A 226 -21.61 1.45 -21.67
N LEU A 227 -20.51 2.19 -21.55
CA LEU A 227 -19.66 2.54 -22.72
C LEU A 227 -18.15 2.58 -22.44
N VAL A 228 -17.63 1.80 -21.49
CA VAL A 228 -16.18 1.75 -21.20
C VAL A 228 -15.54 0.52 -21.83
N GLU A 229 -15.37 0.54 -23.15
CA GLU A 229 -14.53 -0.46 -23.84
C GLU A 229 -13.05 -0.06 -23.97
N ASP A 230 -12.64 1.17 -23.68
CA ASP A 230 -11.20 1.48 -23.74
C ASP A 230 -10.79 2.56 -22.73
N ASP A 231 -10.44 2.11 -21.53
CA ASP A 231 -9.74 2.91 -20.52
C ASP A 231 -8.25 2.52 -20.53
N PRO A 232 -7.31 3.43 -20.84
CA PRO A 232 -5.87 3.14 -20.83
C PRO A 232 -5.32 2.73 -19.45
N GLY A 233 -6.09 2.92 -18.37
CA GLY A 233 -5.81 2.33 -17.06
C GLY A 233 -5.96 0.80 -17.05
N LYS A 234 -6.99 0.26 -17.72
CA LYS A 234 -7.24 -1.18 -17.80
C LYS A 234 -6.15 -1.91 -18.61
N THR A 235 -5.58 -1.28 -19.63
CA THR A 235 -4.48 -1.86 -20.43
C THR A 235 -3.23 -2.07 -19.58
N LYS A 236 -2.89 -1.11 -18.72
CA LYS A 236 -1.76 -1.23 -17.78
C LYS A 236 -2.05 -2.23 -16.66
N GLU A 237 -3.29 -2.27 -16.17
CA GLU A 237 -3.68 -3.30 -15.20
C GLU A 237 -3.61 -4.70 -15.81
N ALA A 238 -4.01 -4.89 -17.06
CA ALA A 238 -3.87 -6.16 -17.77
C ALA A 238 -2.40 -6.57 -17.95
N GLU A 239 -1.51 -5.63 -18.30
CA GLU A 239 -0.08 -5.87 -18.39
C GLU A 239 0.53 -6.30 -17.03
N ILE A 240 0.16 -5.61 -15.95
CA ILE A 240 0.57 -5.99 -14.59
C ILE A 240 0.04 -7.38 -14.21
N VAL A 241 -1.22 -7.69 -14.53
CA VAL A 241 -1.81 -9.00 -14.26
C VAL A 241 -1.04 -10.11 -15.01
N LEU A 242 -0.69 -9.88 -16.28
CA LEU A 242 0.08 -10.82 -17.09
C LEU A 242 1.47 -11.07 -16.51
N ASP A 243 2.21 -10.02 -16.14
CA ASP A 243 3.54 -10.14 -15.53
C ASP A 243 3.51 -10.99 -14.24
N TYR A 244 2.50 -10.78 -13.38
CA TYR A 244 2.31 -11.59 -12.17
C TYR A 244 1.96 -13.05 -12.49
N ILE A 245 1.14 -13.30 -13.52
CA ILE A 245 0.78 -14.66 -13.96
C ILE A 245 1.99 -15.39 -14.55
N GLU A 246 2.81 -14.71 -15.35
CA GLU A 246 4.04 -15.27 -15.91
C GLU A 246 5.02 -15.61 -14.78
N ARG A 247 5.22 -14.67 -13.85
CA ARG A 247 6.15 -14.86 -12.74
C ARG A 247 5.78 -16.03 -11.83
N ILE A 248 4.50 -16.23 -11.53
CA ILE A 248 4.07 -17.39 -10.72
C ILE A 248 4.22 -18.71 -11.50
N ASN A 249 3.95 -18.71 -12.80
CA ASN A 249 4.14 -19.89 -13.64
C ASN A 249 5.62 -20.32 -13.67
N GLU A 250 6.54 -19.35 -13.74
CA GLU A 250 7.97 -19.62 -13.61
C GLU A 250 8.28 -20.28 -12.27
N LEU A 251 7.85 -19.71 -11.15
CA LEU A 251 8.15 -20.25 -9.81
C LEU A 251 7.62 -21.68 -9.64
N ILE A 252 6.41 -21.96 -10.13
CA ILE A 252 5.82 -23.30 -10.11
C ILE A 252 6.64 -24.26 -10.99
N SER A 253 7.08 -23.83 -12.17
CA SER A 253 7.88 -24.65 -13.09
C SER A 253 9.27 -24.96 -12.53
N HIS A 254 9.87 -24.04 -11.76
CA HIS A 254 11.14 -24.26 -11.06
C HIS A 254 11.02 -25.18 -9.83
N GLY A 255 9.79 -25.52 -9.41
CA GLY A 255 9.55 -26.34 -8.21
C GLY A 255 9.67 -25.58 -6.89
N ASP A 256 9.70 -24.24 -6.93
CA ASP A 256 9.79 -23.34 -5.79
C ASP A 256 8.39 -23.02 -5.22
N TYR A 257 7.64 -24.04 -4.81
CA TYR A 257 6.23 -23.91 -4.43
C TYR A 257 5.97 -23.01 -3.22
N GLU A 258 6.86 -22.98 -2.24
CA GLU A 258 6.74 -22.08 -1.07
C GLU A 258 6.82 -20.62 -1.49
N LYS A 259 7.77 -20.28 -2.36
CA LYS A 259 7.91 -18.92 -2.90
C LYS A 259 6.73 -18.57 -3.80
N ALA A 260 6.27 -19.51 -4.62
CA ALA A 260 5.11 -19.33 -5.48
C ALA A 260 3.85 -19.04 -4.64
N ALA A 261 3.62 -19.79 -3.57
CA ALA A 261 2.49 -19.60 -2.66
C ALA A 261 2.54 -18.23 -1.98
N TYR A 262 3.70 -17.85 -1.44
CA TYR A 262 3.88 -16.52 -0.83
C TYR A 262 3.71 -15.38 -1.83
N PHE A 263 4.21 -15.54 -3.06
CA PHE A 263 4.04 -14.56 -4.13
C PHE A 263 2.57 -14.38 -4.52
N ALA A 264 1.83 -15.49 -4.67
CA ALA A 264 0.40 -15.45 -4.95
C ALA A 264 -0.39 -14.73 -3.83
N ALA A 265 -0.08 -15.09 -2.59
CA ALA A 265 -0.74 -14.56 -1.40
C ALA A 265 -0.56 -13.05 -1.24
N ASN A 266 0.60 -12.50 -1.60
CA ASN A 266 0.92 -11.06 -1.50
C ASN A 266 0.64 -10.28 -2.79
N SER A 267 -0.03 -10.87 -3.77
CA SER A 267 -0.35 -10.18 -5.03
C SER A 267 -1.21 -8.93 -4.79
N PRO A 268 -0.95 -7.82 -5.50
CA PRO A 268 -1.70 -6.59 -5.36
C PRO A 268 -3.17 -6.82 -5.70
N LYS A 269 -4.08 -6.20 -4.94
CA LYS A 269 -5.54 -6.41 -5.03
C LYS A 269 -5.98 -7.89 -4.93
N GLY A 270 -5.09 -8.82 -4.57
CA GLY A 270 -5.38 -10.25 -4.57
C GLY A 270 -5.55 -10.86 -5.95
N ILE A 271 -4.91 -10.30 -7.00
CA ILE A 271 -5.04 -10.75 -8.41
C ILE A 271 -4.82 -12.27 -8.55
N LEU A 272 -3.87 -12.85 -7.80
CA LEU A 272 -3.54 -14.28 -7.86
C LEU A 272 -4.30 -15.12 -6.82
N ARG A 273 -5.20 -14.54 -6.03
CA ARG A 273 -6.05 -15.25 -5.07
C ARG A 273 -7.35 -15.70 -5.76
N ASN A 274 -7.21 -16.51 -6.80
CA ASN A 274 -8.31 -16.96 -7.63
C ASN A 274 -8.27 -18.48 -7.89
N THR A 275 -9.39 -19.03 -8.34
CA THR A 275 -9.56 -20.45 -8.66
C THR A 275 -8.56 -20.94 -9.70
N GLY A 276 -8.20 -20.10 -10.68
CA GLY A 276 -7.21 -20.44 -11.70
C GLY A 276 -5.81 -20.71 -11.13
N THR A 277 -5.37 -19.88 -10.19
CA THR A 277 -4.08 -20.05 -9.51
C THR A 277 -4.09 -21.26 -8.58
N MET A 278 -5.18 -21.44 -7.83
CA MET A 278 -5.41 -22.62 -7.00
C MET A 278 -5.31 -23.92 -7.82
N ASN A 279 -5.96 -23.98 -8.98
CA ASN A 279 -5.92 -25.16 -9.85
C ASN A 279 -4.51 -25.51 -10.29
N LYS A 280 -3.65 -24.51 -10.58
CA LYS A 280 -2.23 -24.77 -10.89
C LYS A 280 -1.50 -25.47 -9.73
N PHE A 281 -1.74 -25.08 -8.48
CA PHE A 281 -1.17 -25.78 -7.33
C PHE A 281 -1.78 -27.17 -7.12
N LYS A 282 -3.06 -27.35 -7.46
CA LYS A 282 -3.77 -28.64 -7.39
C LYS A 282 -3.21 -29.63 -8.40
N ASP A 283 -2.92 -29.18 -9.62
CA ASP A 283 -2.38 -29.99 -10.72
C ASP A 283 -0.96 -30.53 -10.45
N VAL A 284 -0.16 -29.82 -9.64
CA VAL A 284 1.17 -30.29 -9.23
C VAL A 284 1.11 -31.59 -8.41
N GLY A 285 0.05 -31.78 -7.62
CA GLY A 285 -0.13 -32.97 -6.79
C GLY A 285 0.83 -33.05 -5.58
N LYS A 286 0.77 -34.18 -4.86
CA LYS A 286 1.61 -34.42 -3.67
C LYS A 286 3.03 -34.83 -4.07
N ILE A 287 4.02 -34.15 -3.50
CA ILE A 287 5.44 -34.43 -3.74
C ILE A 287 6.02 -35.17 -2.53
N ARG A 288 6.71 -36.28 -2.77
CA ARG A 288 7.26 -37.13 -1.70
C ARG A 288 8.28 -36.35 -0.86
N GLY A 289 8.05 -36.29 0.44
CA GLY A 289 8.98 -35.64 1.40
C GLY A 289 8.90 -34.11 1.45
N LYS A 290 8.00 -33.48 0.68
CA LYS A 290 7.72 -32.03 0.76
C LYS A 290 6.26 -31.80 1.18
N PRO A 291 5.94 -30.65 1.80
CA PRO A 291 4.55 -30.27 2.06
C PRO A 291 3.74 -30.22 0.77
N PHE A 292 2.46 -30.56 0.84
CA PHE A 292 1.56 -30.52 -0.31
C PHE A 292 1.46 -29.08 -0.86
N PRO A 293 1.83 -28.81 -2.13
CA PRO A 293 1.87 -27.44 -2.66
C PRO A 293 0.55 -26.68 -2.54
N LEU A 294 -0.58 -27.36 -2.69
CA LEU A 294 -1.90 -26.76 -2.51
C LEU A 294 -2.14 -26.33 -1.05
N LEU A 295 -1.67 -27.10 -0.06
CA LEU A 295 -1.76 -26.70 1.35
C LEU A 295 -0.91 -25.45 1.62
N LEU A 296 0.30 -25.36 1.06
CA LEU A 296 1.16 -24.17 1.19
C LEU A 296 0.50 -22.92 0.60
N PHE A 297 -0.18 -23.04 -0.53
CA PHE A 297 -0.95 -21.95 -1.13
C PHE A 297 -2.03 -21.44 -0.17
N PHE A 298 -2.87 -22.34 0.35
CA PHE A 298 -3.94 -21.95 1.27
C PHE A 298 -3.43 -21.40 2.59
N GLU A 299 -2.36 -21.98 3.14
CA GLU A 299 -1.71 -21.45 4.34
C GLU A 299 -1.24 -20.00 4.11
N ALA A 300 -0.54 -19.72 3.02
CA ALA A 300 -0.08 -18.37 2.70
C ALA A 300 -1.25 -17.39 2.48
N VAL A 301 -2.28 -17.80 1.73
CA VAL A 301 -3.44 -16.96 1.41
C VAL A 301 -4.28 -16.65 2.66
N PHE A 302 -4.56 -17.65 3.50
CA PHE A 302 -5.34 -17.44 4.73
C PHE A 302 -4.55 -16.66 5.78
N SER A 303 -3.25 -16.92 5.94
CA SER A 303 -2.39 -16.15 6.86
C SER A 303 -2.26 -14.68 6.46
N THR A 304 -2.41 -14.33 5.18
CA THR A 304 -2.35 -12.95 4.69
C THR A 304 -3.73 -12.35 4.40
N SER A 305 -4.81 -13.02 4.79
CA SER A 305 -6.19 -12.57 4.56
C SER A 305 -6.49 -11.23 5.23
N HIS A 306 -5.96 -11.01 6.43
CA HIS A 306 -6.14 -9.78 7.22
C HIS A 306 -5.59 -8.51 6.56
N ALA A 307 -4.69 -8.64 5.57
CA ALA A 307 -4.07 -7.50 4.90
C ALA A 307 -4.96 -6.88 3.80
N PHE A 308 -6.08 -7.53 3.45
CA PHE A 308 -6.94 -7.13 2.34
C PHE A 308 -8.33 -6.74 2.84
N LYS A 309 -8.97 -5.78 2.15
CA LYS A 309 -10.28 -5.25 2.54
C LYS A 309 -11.43 -6.24 2.34
N HIS A 310 -11.35 -7.08 1.31
CA HIS A 310 -12.40 -8.02 0.95
C HIS A 310 -12.09 -9.42 1.52
N PRO A 311 -13.09 -10.10 2.11
CA PRO A 311 -12.96 -11.49 2.49
C PRO A 311 -12.60 -12.39 1.31
N ILE A 312 -12.00 -13.54 1.60
CA ILE A 312 -11.70 -14.54 0.58
C ILE A 312 -13.00 -15.17 0.09
N ASP A 313 -13.07 -15.43 -1.21
CA ASP A 313 -14.23 -16.03 -1.87
C ASP A 313 -14.67 -17.36 -1.21
N ALA A 314 -15.97 -17.65 -1.27
CA ALA A 314 -16.56 -18.82 -0.63
C ALA A 314 -16.06 -20.14 -1.26
N GLU A 315 -15.87 -20.20 -2.59
CA GLU A 315 -15.38 -21.40 -3.27
C GLU A 315 -13.93 -21.71 -2.88
N LEU A 316 -13.08 -20.68 -2.83
CA LEU A 316 -11.69 -20.80 -2.40
C LEU A 316 -11.60 -21.22 -0.92
N THR A 317 -12.46 -20.66 -0.08
CA THR A 317 -12.54 -21.03 1.34
C THR A 317 -12.90 -22.51 1.47
N LEU A 318 -13.92 -22.98 0.75
CA LEU A 318 -14.36 -24.38 0.76
C LEU A 318 -13.25 -25.35 0.33
N GLU A 319 -12.57 -25.07 -0.79
CA GLU A 319 -11.47 -25.92 -1.26
C GLU A 319 -10.26 -25.91 -0.30
N GLY A 320 -9.97 -24.76 0.33
CA GLY A 320 -8.90 -24.64 1.32
C GLY A 320 -9.16 -25.46 2.57
N ILE A 321 -10.39 -25.44 3.07
CA ILE A 321 -10.80 -26.24 4.24
C ILE A 321 -10.76 -27.74 3.91
N LYS A 322 -11.30 -28.16 2.75
CA LYS A 322 -11.17 -29.55 2.28
C LYS A 322 -9.72 -29.99 2.18
N CYS A 323 -8.84 -29.13 1.65
CA CYS A 323 -7.41 -29.39 1.55
C CYS A 323 -6.78 -29.63 2.93
N GLY A 324 -7.01 -28.72 3.89
CA GLY A 324 -6.49 -28.84 5.25
C GLY A 324 -6.95 -30.11 5.97
N LEU A 325 -8.23 -30.46 5.83
CA LEU A 325 -8.79 -31.69 6.40
C LEU A 325 -8.22 -32.96 5.75
N SER A 326 -8.00 -32.95 4.43
CA SER A 326 -7.39 -34.09 3.72
C SER A 326 -5.95 -34.38 4.15
N GLU A 327 -5.22 -33.36 4.61
CA GLU A 327 -3.88 -33.47 5.18
C GLU A 327 -3.89 -33.71 6.70
N LYS A 328 -5.07 -33.94 7.29
CA LYS A 328 -5.28 -34.15 8.73
C LYS A 328 -4.80 -32.98 9.60
N ARG A 329 -4.82 -31.77 9.07
CA ARG A 329 -4.43 -30.53 9.75
C ARG A 329 -5.65 -29.77 10.26
N LEU A 330 -6.40 -30.39 11.16
CA LEU A 330 -7.57 -29.76 11.79
C LEU A 330 -7.18 -28.53 12.62
N ASP A 331 -5.96 -28.50 13.17
CA ASP A 331 -5.37 -27.35 13.86
C ASP A 331 -5.36 -26.09 12.98
N LEU A 332 -4.93 -26.23 11.72
CA LEU A 332 -4.92 -25.12 10.76
C LEU A 332 -6.33 -24.69 10.40
N VAL A 333 -7.23 -25.64 10.17
CA VAL A 333 -8.63 -25.36 9.85
C VAL A 333 -9.33 -24.57 10.97
N ILE A 334 -9.15 -25.00 12.22
CA ILE A 334 -9.66 -24.27 13.40
C ILE A 334 -9.08 -22.85 13.41
N HIS A 335 -7.75 -22.73 13.21
CA HIS A 335 -7.10 -21.43 13.18
C HIS A 335 -7.66 -20.51 12.10
N TRP A 336 -7.80 -20.98 10.86
CA TRP A 336 -8.30 -20.19 9.75
C TRP A 336 -9.75 -19.72 9.95
N VAL A 337 -10.64 -20.62 10.40
CA VAL A 337 -12.05 -20.28 10.65
C VAL A 337 -12.19 -19.28 11.79
N THR A 338 -11.41 -19.43 12.87
CA THR A 338 -11.49 -18.54 14.04
C THR A 338 -10.99 -17.11 13.79
N GLN A 339 -10.26 -16.84 12.71
CA GLN A 339 -9.77 -15.49 12.37
C GLN A 339 -10.85 -14.55 11.79
N GLN A 340 -12.06 -15.03 11.47
CA GLN A 340 -13.21 -14.23 11.00
C GLN A 340 -12.95 -13.31 9.79
N LYS A 341 -12.12 -13.76 8.84
CA LYS A 341 -11.84 -13.04 7.56
C LYS A 341 -12.03 -13.90 6.31
N LEU A 342 -12.71 -15.03 6.47
CA LEU A 342 -13.11 -15.93 5.40
C LEU A 342 -14.59 -15.75 5.11
N THR A 343 -15.02 -15.94 3.87
CA THR A 343 -16.44 -16.07 3.57
C THR A 343 -16.86 -17.48 3.94
N LEU A 344 -17.49 -17.62 5.11
CA LEU A 344 -18.02 -18.89 5.59
C LEU A 344 -19.35 -19.20 4.90
N SER A 345 -19.49 -20.43 4.43
CA SER A 345 -20.70 -20.94 3.79
C SER A 345 -21.22 -22.18 4.50
N GLU A 346 -22.47 -22.54 4.25
CA GLU A 346 -23.05 -23.75 4.82
C GLU A 346 -22.27 -25.02 4.44
N GLU A 347 -21.78 -25.08 3.20
CA GLU A 347 -21.03 -26.22 2.69
C GLU A 347 -19.70 -26.41 3.43
N VAL A 348 -19.08 -25.32 3.91
CA VAL A 348 -17.87 -25.39 4.76
C VAL A 348 -18.20 -26.07 6.08
N GLY A 349 -19.34 -25.73 6.69
CA GLY A 349 -19.84 -26.38 7.89
C GLY A 349 -20.12 -27.86 7.66
N ASP A 350 -20.76 -28.21 6.54
CA ASP A 350 -21.13 -29.59 6.20
C ASP A 350 -19.86 -30.46 6.06
N VAL A 351 -18.83 -29.94 5.37
CA VAL A 351 -17.54 -30.62 5.20
C VAL A 351 -16.82 -30.88 6.55
N ILE A 352 -16.88 -29.92 7.48
CA ILE A 352 -16.27 -30.08 8.81
C ILE A 352 -17.05 -31.10 9.66
N CYS A 353 -18.38 -31.10 9.58
CA CYS A 353 -19.22 -32.12 10.21
C CYS A 353 -18.89 -33.52 9.70
N ASP A 354 -18.86 -33.71 8.37
CA ASP A 354 -18.54 -34.98 7.73
C ASP A 354 -17.15 -35.50 8.13
N TYR A 355 -16.18 -34.60 8.29
CA TYR A 355 -14.85 -34.97 8.79
C TYR A 355 -14.91 -35.41 10.25
N GLY A 356 -15.63 -34.69 11.11
CA GLY A 356 -15.79 -35.03 12.52
C GLY A 356 -16.48 -36.36 12.75
N GLU A 357 -17.43 -36.75 11.89
CA GLU A 357 -18.09 -38.06 11.96
C GLU A 357 -17.11 -39.22 11.66
N ARG A 358 -16.09 -38.98 10.82
CA ARG A 358 -15.03 -39.95 10.52
C ARG A 358 -13.92 -39.96 11.58
N ASP A 359 -13.63 -38.81 12.18
CA ASP A 359 -12.61 -38.63 13.23
C ASP A 359 -13.28 -38.45 14.61
N THR A 360 -13.61 -39.58 15.23
CA THR A 360 -14.31 -39.63 16.52
C THR A 360 -13.58 -38.89 17.64
N TYR A 361 -12.26 -38.78 17.58
CA TYR A 361 -11.46 -38.07 18.59
C TYR A 361 -11.68 -36.55 18.53
N ASN A 362 -11.79 -36.00 17.32
CA ASN A 362 -11.97 -34.57 17.12
C ASN A 362 -13.43 -34.16 16.87
N ASN A 363 -14.37 -35.10 16.84
CA ASN A 363 -15.78 -34.85 16.54
C ASN A 363 -16.35 -33.67 17.35
N ALA A 364 -16.11 -33.63 18.66
CA ALA A 364 -16.60 -32.52 19.50
C ALA A 364 -16.08 -31.14 19.04
N LYS A 365 -14.81 -31.05 18.63
CA LYS A 365 -14.22 -29.81 18.10
C LYS A 365 -14.82 -29.45 16.73
N CYS A 366 -15.02 -30.44 15.86
CA CYS A 366 -15.64 -30.26 14.56
C CYS A 366 -17.09 -29.79 14.68
N GLN A 367 -17.89 -30.38 15.57
CA GLN A 367 -19.26 -29.96 15.83
C GLN A 367 -19.32 -28.52 16.36
N ALA A 368 -18.42 -28.15 17.28
CA ALA A 368 -18.35 -26.77 17.79
C ALA A 368 -17.94 -25.77 16.70
N LEU A 369 -16.99 -26.15 15.84
CA LEU A 369 -16.55 -25.32 14.73
C LEU A 369 -17.65 -25.14 13.68
N ALA A 370 -18.33 -26.23 13.30
CA ALA A 370 -19.45 -26.19 12.36
C ALA A 370 -20.63 -25.38 12.92
N GLN A 371 -20.92 -25.48 14.22
CA GLN A 371 -21.93 -24.64 14.87
C GLN A 371 -21.62 -23.14 14.69
N ASN A 372 -20.37 -22.73 14.91
CA ASN A 372 -19.96 -21.33 14.70
C ASN A 372 -20.17 -20.90 13.25
N ILE A 373 -19.77 -21.74 12.28
CA ILE A 373 -19.96 -21.48 10.85
C ILE A 373 -21.45 -21.31 10.51
N TYR A 374 -22.30 -22.27 10.89
CA TYR A 374 -23.74 -22.19 10.61
C TYR A 374 -24.41 -20.98 11.27
N SER A 375 -23.91 -20.56 12.44
CA SER A 375 -24.43 -19.37 13.11
C SER A 375 -24.10 -18.09 12.33
N GLU A 376 -22.93 -18.00 11.72
CA GLU A 376 -22.55 -16.88 10.84
C GLU A 376 -23.32 -16.92 9.51
N CYS A 377 -23.66 -18.10 8.99
CA CYS A 377 -24.47 -18.25 7.78
C CYS A 377 -25.99 -18.04 7.99
N GLY A 378 -26.46 -17.96 9.25
CA GLY A 378 -27.89 -17.83 9.57
C GLY A 378 -28.69 -19.13 9.48
N SER A 379 -28.03 -20.29 9.41
CA SER A 379 -28.65 -21.60 9.18
C SER A 379 -29.11 -22.24 10.49
N ASN A 380 -30.15 -21.67 11.09
CA ASN A 380 -30.63 -22.02 12.43
C ASN A 380 -30.92 -23.53 12.64
N LYS A 381 -31.45 -24.21 11.61
CA LYS A 381 -31.74 -25.66 11.67
C LYS A 381 -30.46 -26.49 11.85
N LYS A 382 -29.38 -26.11 11.18
CA LYS A 382 -28.07 -26.80 11.28
C LYS A 382 -27.35 -26.47 12.60
N VAL A 383 -27.48 -25.24 13.09
CA VAL A 383 -26.99 -24.85 14.45
C VAL A 383 -27.62 -25.74 15.53
N LEU A 384 -28.94 -25.91 15.49
CA LEU A 384 -29.65 -26.78 16.42
C LEU A 384 -29.23 -28.24 16.31
N LEU A 385 -29.03 -28.73 15.09
CA LEU A 385 -28.53 -30.08 14.86
C LEU A 385 -27.15 -30.28 15.51
N CYS A 386 -26.24 -29.32 15.36
CA CYS A 386 -24.93 -29.36 16.01
C CYS A 386 -25.05 -29.37 17.55
N LEU A 387 -25.88 -28.51 18.13
CA LEU A 387 -26.12 -28.46 19.58
C LEU A 387 -26.64 -29.80 20.12
N CYS A 388 -27.58 -30.42 19.40
CA CYS A 388 -28.10 -31.75 19.73
C CYS A 388 -27.02 -32.83 19.61
N LYS A 389 -26.22 -32.83 18.53
CA LYS A 389 -25.09 -33.77 18.34
C LYS A 389 -24.01 -33.63 19.41
N GLN A 390 -23.83 -32.44 19.97
CA GLN A 390 -22.92 -32.19 21.11
C GLN A 390 -23.51 -32.58 22.47
N GLY A 391 -24.80 -32.93 22.55
CA GLY A 391 -25.51 -33.21 23.80
C GLY A 391 -25.90 -31.95 24.59
N GLN A 392 -25.79 -30.75 24.00
CA GLN A 392 -26.14 -29.48 24.62
C GLN A 392 -27.65 -29.17 24.47
N ILE A 393 -28.50 -30.01 25.07
CA ILE A 393 -29.96 -29.92 24.90
C ILE A 393 -30.54 -28.63 25.49
N HIS A 394 -30.00 -28.16 26.62
CA HIS A 394 -30.42 -26.90 27.22
C HIS A 394 -30.13 -25.70 26.31
N GLY A 395 -28.94 -25.64 25.72
CA GLY A 395 -28.57 -24.60 24.76
C GLY A 395 -29.41 -24.65 23.48
N ALA A 396 -29.75 -25.84 23.00
CA ALA A 396 -30.68 -25.99 21.86
C ALA A 396 -32.07 -25.43 22.19
N MET A 397 -32.60 -25.68 23.39
CA MET A 397 -33.90 -25.16 23.81
C MET A 397 -33.91 -23.63 23.93
N GLU A 398 -32.85 -23.05 24.51
CA GLU A 398 -32.69 -21.59 24.59
C GLU A 398 -32.61 -20.95 23.20
N TYR A 399 -31.87 -21.58 22.27
CA TYR A 399 -31.75 -21.11 20.90
C TYR A 399 -33.10 -21.15 20.15
N ILE A 400 -33.90 -22.22 20.31
CA ILE A 400 -35.27 -22.30 19.76
C ILE A 400 -36.15 -21.17 20.32
N GLN A 401 -36.03 -20.88 21.61
CA GLN A 401 -36.83 -19.85 22.26
C GLN A 401 -36.51 -18.42 21.76
N GLN A 402 -35.25 -18.16 21.40
CA GLN A 402 -34.80 -16.90 20.81
C GLN A 402 -35.26 -16.73 19.36
N PHE A 403 -35.29 -17.80 18.57
CA PHE A 403 -35.64 -17.79 17.16
C PHE A 403 -36.98 -18.51 16.93
N LYS A 404 -38.09 -17.83 17.27
CA LYS A 404 -39.46 -18.38 17.22
C LYS A 404 -39.96 -18.80 15.82
N ASP A 405 -39.25 -18.42 14.75
CA ASP A 405 -39.64 -18.69 13.36
C ASP A 405 -39.02 -19.98 12.77
N ILE A 406 -38.30 -20.79 13.55
CA ILE A 406 -37.61 -22.00 13.05
C ILE A 406 -38.58 -23.12 12.60
N THR A 407 -39.83 -23.08 13.07
CA THR A 407 -40.88 -24.07 12.83
C THR A 407 -41.84 -23.77 11.67
N SER A 408 -41.69 -22.64 10.98
CA SER A 408 -42.32 -22.41 9.66
C SER A 408 -41.42 -22.93 8.54
#